data_AF-A0A929IYH5-F1
#
_entry.id   AF-A0A929IYH5-F1
#
_cell.length_a   1.000
_cell.length_b   1.000
_cell.length_c   1.000
_cell.angle_alpha   90.00
_cell.angle_beta   90.00
_cell.angle_gamma   90.00
#
_symmetry.space_group_name_H-M   'P 1'
#
loop_
_entity.id
_entity.type
_entity.pdbx_description
1 polymer ?
#
loop_
_entity_poly.entity_id
_entity_poly.type
_entity_poly.pdbx_seq_one_letter_code
_entity_poly.pdbx_strand_id
1 'polypeptide(L)' 'MVYDVILTRESNGYLARIKEWPEIWSNEKTRDKAVQEVKSKLSKFLTKQYNKNKLV' A
#
# COMPACT_ATOMS: atom_id res chain seq x y z
N MET A 1 9.30 -9.54 -4.56
CA MET A 1 8.01 -9.97 -4.01
C MET A 1 6.92 -9.27 -4.80
N VAL A 2 5.85 -9.99 -5.14
CA VAL A 2 4.68 -9.46 -5.86
C VAL A 2 3.51 -9.51 -4.88
N TYR A 3 2.69 -8.45 -4.87
CA TYR A 3 1.53 -8.32 -3.99
C TYR A 3 0.32 -7.87 -4.80
N ASP A 4 -0.85 -8.40 -4.46
CA ASP A 4 -2.10 -8.02 -5.07
C ASP A 4 -2.55 -6.65 -4.55
N VAL A 5 -2.89 -5.74 -5.46
CA VAL A 5 -3.45 -4.43 -5.14
C VAL A 5 -4.86 -4.34 -5.68
N ILE A 6 -5.82 -4.08 -4.80
CA ILE A 6 -7.19 -3.72 -5.18
C ILE A 6 -7.18 -2.23 -5.49
N LEU A 7 -7.51 -1.88 -6.75
CA LEU A 7 -7.63 -0.50 -7.20
C LEU A 7 -9.10 -0.18 -7.48
N THR A 8 -9.63 0.80 -6.77
CA THR A 8 -11.00 1.28 -6.93
C THR A 8 -10.98 2.72 -7.44
N ARG A 9 -11.74 3.01 -8.49
CA ARG A 9 -11.97 4.38 -8.93
C ARG A 9 -13.05 5.02 -8.06
N GLU A 10 -12.73 6.17 -7.47
CA GLU A 10 -13.66 6.99 -6.68
C GLU A 10 -14.00 8.28 -7.45
N SER A 11 -15.00 9.02 -6.98
CA SER A 11 -15.44 10.27 -7.61
C SER A 11 -14.32 11.29 -7.83
N ASN A 12 -13.35 11.33 -6.92
CA ASN A 12 -12.26 12.32 -6.91
C ASN A 12 -10.85 11.71 -7.09
N GLY A 13 -10.74 10.43 -7.43
CA GLY A 13 -9.43 9.79 -7.53
C GLY A 13 -9.46 8.27 -7.58
N TYR A 14 -8.39 7.68 -7.06
CA TYR A 14 -8.12 6.25 -7.05
C TYR A 14 -7.72 5.81 -5.65
N LEU A 15 -8.48 4.89 -5.09
CA LEU A 15 -8.13 4.18 -3.87
C LEU A 15 -7.36 2.91 -4.24
N ALA A 16 -6.11 2.82 -3.78
CA ALA A 16 -5.29 1.61 -3.89
C ALA A 16 -5.11 0.98 -2.50
N ARG A 17 -5.34 -0.32 -2.38
CA ARG A 17 -5.25 -1.07 -1.12
C ARG A 17 -4.59 -2.42 -1.33
N ILE A 18 -3.70 -2.83 -0.42
CA ILE A 18 -3.10 -4.17 -0.46
C ILE A 18 -4.14 -5.21 -0.03
N LYS A 19 -4.28 -6.29 -0.79
CA LYS A 19 -5.32 -7.31 -0.55
C LYS A 19 -5.12 -8.03 0.78
N GLU A 20 -3.88 -8.35 1.11
CA GLU A 20 -3.49 -9.06 2.33
C GLU A 20 -3.49 -8.16 3.57
N TRP A 21 -3.32 -6.84 3.38
CA TRP A 21 -3.27 -5.83 4.45
C TRP A 21 -4.14 -4.63 4.11
N PRO A 22 -5.45 -4.70 4.39
CA PRO A 22 -6.39 -3.62 4.09
C PRO A 22 -6.05 -2.28 4.76
N GLU A 23 -5.30 -2.31 5.86
CA GLU A 23 -4.78 -1.14 6.56
C GLU A 23 -3.72 -0.37 5.76
N ILE A 24 -3.10 -1.01 4.75
CA ILE A 24 -2.15 -0.39 3.84
C ILE A 24 -2.89 0.06 2.59
N TRP A 25 -3.28 1.33 2.60
CA TRP A 25 -4.01 1.95 1.49
C TRP A 25 -3.56 3.39 1.22
N SER A 26 -3.92 3.90 0.04
CA SER A 26 -3.71 5.29 -0.38
C SER A 26 -4.86 5.76 -1.27
N ASN A 27 -5.23 7.03 -1.16
CA ASN A 27 -6.21 7.66 -2.05
C ASN A 27 -5.54 8.85 -2.74
N GLU A 28 -5.47 8.81 -4.06
CA GLU A 28 -4.74 9.80 -4.86
C GLU A 28 -5.49 10.19 -6.13
N LYS A 29 -5.22 11.39 -6.64
CA LYS A 29 -5.90 11.92 -7.84
C LYS A 29 -5.66 11.09 -9.11
N THR A 30 -4.53 10.40 -9.20
CA THR A 30 -4.17 9.59 -10.37
C THR A 30 -3.88 8.15 -9.95
N ARG A 31 -4.19 7.21 -10.86
CA ARG A 31 -3.92 5.78 -10.67
C ARG A 31 -2.46 5.53 -10.30
N ASP A 32 -1.52 6.12 -11.04
CA ASP A 32 -0.10 5.87 -10.83
C ASP A 32 0.38 6.39 -9.47
N LYS A 33 -0.13 7.54 -9.02
CA LYS A 33 0.18 8.05 -7.69
C LYS A 33 -0.38 7.14 -6.59
N ALA A 34 -1.62 6.66 -6.74
CA ALA A 34 -2.21 5.73 -5.78
C ALA A 34 -1.36 4.45 -5.67
N VAL A 35 -0.94 3.89 -6.81
CA VAL A 35 -0.10 2.68 -6.82
C VAL A 35 1.30 2.95 -6.25
N GLN A 36 1.92 4.09 -6.55
CA GLN A 36 3.23 4.44 -5.98
C GLN A 36 3.16 4.67 -4.46
N GLU A 37 2.10 5.33 -3.98
CA GLU A 37 1.95 5.65 -2.56
C GLU A 37 1.65 4.39 -1.74
N VAL A 38 0.77 3.50 -2.21
CA VAL A 38 0.53 2.22 -1.52
C VAL A 38 1.80 1.36 -1.47
N LYS A 39 2.61 1.37 -2.55
CA LYS A 39 3.91 0.69 -2.58
C LYS A 39 4.89 1.26 -1.54
N SER A 40 4.96 2.59 -1.42
CA SER A 40 5.79 3.27 -0.41
C SER A 40 5.38 2.88 1.01
N LYS A 41 4.07 2.88 1.29
CA LYS A 41 3.51 2.46 2.59
C LYS A 41 3.78 0.99 2.90
N LEU A 42 3.60 0.09 1.92
CA LEU A 42 3.92 -1.33 2.07
C LEU A 42 5.40 -1.55 2.39
N SER A 43 6.31 -0.89 1.67
CA SER A 43 7.75 -1.00 1.91
C SER A 43 8.12 -0.58 3.34
N LYS A 44 7.56 0.53 3.83
CA LYS A 44 7.75 1.00 5.21
C LYS A 44 7.21 0.00 6.23
N PHE A 45 6.04 -0.58 5.98
CA PHE A 45 5.44 -1.59 6.84
C PHE A 45 6.33 -2.83 6.94
N LEU A 46 6.73 -3.41 5.81
CA LEU A 46 7.58 -4.61 5.78
C LEU A 46 8.94 -4.37 6.44
N THR A 47 9.54 -3.19 6.22
CA THR A 47 10.80 -2.81 6.89
C THR A 47 10.63 -2.76 8.40
N LYS A 48 9.53 -2.19 8.90
CA LYS A 48 9.23 -2.16 10.34
C LYS A 48 9.03 -3.57 10.91
N GLN A 49 8.29 -4.43 10.21
CA GLN A 49 8.08 -5.83 10.65
C GLN A 49 9.40 -6.61 10.71
N TYR A 50 10.24 -6.48 9.69
CA TYR A 50 11.55 -7.10 9.66
C TYR A 50 12.42 -6.66 10.85
N ASN A 51 12.47 -5.36 11.14
CA ASN A 51 13.26 -4.84 12.27
C ASN A 51 12.70 -5.25 13.62
N LYS A 52 11.37 -5.30 13.77
CA LYS A 52 10.72 -5.77 15.01
C LYS A 52 11.06 -7.23 15.29
N ASN A 53 11.07 -8.07 14.26
CA ASN A 53 11.39 -9.50 14.40
C ASN A 53 12.89 -9.77 14.60
N LYS A 54 13.77 -8.82 14.26
CA LYS A 54 15.23 -8.95 14.47
C LYS A 54 15.66 -8.66 15.92
N LEU A 55 14.79 -8.02 16.69
CA LEU A 55 15.02 -7.66 18.10
C LEU A 55 14.45 -8.70 19.08
N VAL A 56 13.97 -9.85 18.58
CA VAL A 56 13.45 -10.98 19.36
C VAL A 56 14.36 -12.18 19.17
#